data_AF-A0A841B644-F1
#
_entry.id   AF-A0A841B644-F1
#
_cell.length_a   1.000
_cell.length_b   1.000
_cell.length_c   1.000
_cell.angle_alpha   90.00
_cell.angle_beta   90.00
_cell.angle_gamma   90.00
#
_symmetry.space_group_name_H-M   'P 1'
#
loop_
_entity.id
_entity.type
_entity.pdbx_description
1 polymer ?
#
loop_
_entity_poly.entity_id
_entity_poly.type
_entity_poly.pdbx_seq_one_letter_code
_entity_poly.pdbx_strand_id
1 'polypeptide(L)'
;MGFIKDAKAAQAGADAQKAYTAGHYIFAARLNWPATHHAMSGEVADWSQQIEAIERAGWALAEWAVGQDKQGRPEAYPVFKRRREQAARAPQ
;
A
#
# COMPACT_ATOMS: atom_id res chain seq x y z
N MET A 1 -6.19 15.22 14.01
CA MET A 1 -6.86 14.47 12.92
C MET A 1 -5.93 13.38 12.37
N GLY A 2 -5.46 12.45 13.21
CA GLY A 2 -4.49 11.38 12.86
C GLY A 2 -5.05 9.96 13.02
N PHE A 3 -5.92 9.74 14.01
CA PHE A 3 -6.38 8.41 14.42
C PHE A 3 -6.99 7.51 13.33
N ILE A 4 -7.75 8.06 12.36
CA ILE A 4 -8.37 7.25 11.29
C ILE A 4 -7.32 6.81 10.25
N LYS A 5 -6.33 7.66 9.95
CA LYS A 5 -5.25 7.32 9.02
C LYS A 5 -4.33 6.26 9.64
N ASP A 6 -4.05 6.41 10.94
CA ASP A 6 -3.28 5.45 11.73
C ASP A 6 -3.96 4.06 11.74
N ALA A 7 -5.29 4.01 11.88
CA ALA A 7 -6.04 2.75 11.88
C ALA A 7 -5.98 2.02 10.53
N LYS A 8 -6.12 2.74 9.40
CA LYS A 8 -6.02 2.15 8.06
C LYS A 8 -4.60 1.66 7.76
N ALA A 9 -3.58 2.46 8.09
CA ALA A 9 -2.19 2.07 7.92
C ALA A 9 -1.84 0.84 8.77
N ALA A 10 -2.31 0.80 10.03
CA ALA A 10 -2.15 -0.36 10.91
C ALA A 10 -2.81 -1.62 10.33
N GLN A 11 -4.04 -1.51 9.83
CA GLN A 11 -4.76 -2.62 9.21
C GLN A 11 -4.03 -3.13 7.95
N ALA A 12 -3.65 -2.22 7.04
CA ALA A 12 -2.92 -2.56 5.82
C ALA A 12 -1.59 -3.28 6.13
N GLY A 13 -0.85 -2.79 7.13
CA GLY A 13 0.38 -3.43 7.60
C GLY A 13 0.14 -4.81 8.20
N ALA A 14 -0.91 -4.99 9.01
CA ALA A 14 -1.26 -6.28 9.62
C ALA A 14 -1.65 -7.31 8.55
N ASP A 15 -2.45 -6.92 7.56
CA ASP A 15 -2.84 -7.79 6.45
C ASP A 15 -1.63 -8.16 5.58
N ALA A 16 -0.76 -7.21 5.29
CA ALA A 16 0.49 -7.44 4.57
C ALA A 16 1.42 -8.40 5.34
N GLN A 17 1.54 -8.24 6.65
CA GLN A 17 2.35 -9.12 7.50
C GLN A 17 1.78 -10.54 7.51
N LYS A 18 0.45 -10.67 7.67
CA LYS A 18 -0.23 -11.96 7.60
C LYS A 18 0.02 -12.65 6.26
N ALA A 19 -0.10 -11.91 5.16
CA ALA A 19 0.14 -12.45 3.83
C ALA A 19 1.60 -12.89 3.62
N TYR A 20 2.55 -12.13 4.17
CA TYR A 20 3.98 -12.43 4.11
C TYR A 20 4.30 -13.71 4.89
N THR A 21 3.77 -13.84 6.11
CA THR A 21 3.92 -15.03 6.96
C THR A 21 3.24 -16.25 6.34
N ALA A 22 2.13 -16.08 5.62
CA ALA A 22 1.48 -17.15 4.86
C ALA A 22 2.26 -17.61 3.61
N GLY A 23 3.38 -16.94 3.29
CA GLY A 23 4.25 -17.34 2.17
C GLY A 23 3.80 -16.82 0.81
N HIS A 24 2.88 -15.85 0.75
CA HIS A 24 2.49 -15.26 -0.52
C HIS A 24 3.69 -14.53 -1.18
N TYR A 25 3.73 -14.57 -2.51
CA TYR A 25 4.72 -13.85 -3.31
C TYR A 25 4.21 -12.51 -3.83
N ILE A 26 2.89 -12.34 -3.89
CA ILE A 26 2.19 -11.15 -4.37
C ILE A 26 1.22 -10.70 -3.28
N PHE A 27 1.17 -9.39 -3.04
CA PHE A 27 0.17 -8.76 -2.20
C PHE A 27 -0.46 -7.61 -2.99
N ALA A 28 -1.77 -7.68 -3.22
CA ALA A 28 -2.50 -6.60 -3.87
C ALA A 28 -3.35 -5.89 -2.81
N ALA A 29 -3.22 -4.57 -2.72
CA ALA A 29 -4.01 -3.76 -1.80
C ALA A 29 -4.95 -2.84 -2.58
N ARG A 30 -6.09 -2.50 -1.96
CA ARG A 30 -6.99 -1.45 -2.42
C ARG A 30 -6.93 -0.30 -1.42
N LEU A 31 -6.52 0.88 -1.88
CA LEU A 31 -6.45 2.09 -1.07
C LEU A 31 -7.55 3.05 -1.53
N ASN A 32 -8.50 3.33 -0.67
CA ASN A 32 -9.63 4.20 -0.99
C ASN A 32 -9.25 5.67 -0.78
N TRP A 33 -9.84 6.57 -1.57
CA TRP A 33 -9.67 8.00 -1.38
C TRP A 33 -10.17 8.47 -0.01
N PRO A 34 -9.43 9.34 0.70
CA PRO A 34 -9.91 9.91 1.96
C PRO A 34 -11.16 10.76 1.72
N ALA A 35 -12.21 10.52 2.51
CA ALA A 35 -13.47 11.27 2.40
C ALA A 35 -13.30 12.79 2.57
N THR A 36 -12.21 13.25 3.19
CA THR A 36 -11.97 14.66 3.54
C THR A 36 -11.00 15.39 2.60
N HIS A 37 -10.46 14.75 1.57
CA HIS A 37 -9.55 15.40 0.60
C HIS A 37 -10.33 15.79 -0.66
N HIS A 38 -11.02 16.93 -0.65
CA HIS A 38 -11.68 17.44 -1.85
C HIS A 38 -10.71 18.29 -2.67
N ALA A 39 -10.38 17.85 -3.89
CA ALA A 39 -9.98 18.69 -5.03
C ALA A 39 -8.63 19.44 -5.00
N MET A 40 -7.59 18.94 -4.32
CA MET A 40 -6.23 19.52 -4.43
C MET A 40 -5.22 18.55 -5.04
N SER A 41 -4.44 19.01 -6.03
CA SER A 41 -3.24 18.33 -6.51
C SER A 41 -2.22 18.28 -5.37
N GLY A 42 -1.75 17.09 -5.00
CA GLY A 42 -0.78 16.95 -3.91
C GLY A 42 -0.71 15.53 -3.34
N GLU A 43 0.00 15.41 -2.23
CA GLU A 43 0.17 14.16 -1.50
C GLU A 43 -1.18 13.60 -1.01
N VAL A 44 -1.36 12.29 -1.16
CA VAL A 44 -2.46 11.54 -0.55
C VAL A 44 -1.91 10.83 0.68
N ALA A 45 -1.73 11.58 1.77
CA ALA A 45 -1.03 11.08 2.97
C ALA A 45 -1.58 9.74 3.52
N ASP A 46 -2.89 9.48 3.37
CA ASP A 46 -3.50 8.21 3.77
C ASP A 46 -2.96 7.02 2.94
N TRP A 47 -2.71 7.23 1.65
CA TRP A 47 -2.09 6.23 0.78
C TRP A 47 -0.61 6.06 1.11
N SER A 48 0.13 7.17 1.28
CA SER A 48 1.55 7.14 1.67
C SER A 48 1.76 6.28 2.91
N GLN A 49 0.99 6.53 3.98
CA GLN A 49 1.11 5.80 5.25
C GLN A 49 0.77 4.31 5.12
N GLN A 50 -0.25 3.95 4.33
CA GLN A 50 -0.60 2.56 4.08
C GLN A 50 0.49 1.83 3.28
N ILE A 51 1.03 2.48 2.23
CA ILE A 51 2.12 1.92 1.41
C ILE A 51 3.36 1.69 2.27
N GLU A 52 3.77 2.68 3.07
CA GLU A 52 4.91 2.53 3.98
C GLU A 52 4.71 1.38 4.98
N ALA A 53 3.49 1.24 5.53
CA ALA A 53 3.18 0.14 6.46
C ALA A 53 3.31 -1.24 5.78
N ILE A 54 2.87 -1.35 4.53
CA ILE A 54 3.01 -2.57 3.72
C ILE A 54 4.48 -2.86 3.41
N GLU A 55 5.26 -1.84 3.03
CA GLU A 55 6.69 -2.01 2.74
C GLU A 55 7.50 -2.42 3.98
N ARG A 56 7.15 -1.88 5.17
CA ARG A 56 7.73 -2.31 6.45
C ARG A 56 7.51 -3.80 6.76
N ALA A 57 6.43 -4.40 6.23
CA ALA A 57 6.18 -5.84 6.35
C ALA A 57 7.01 -6.70 5.37
N GLY A 58 7.93 -6.12 4.59
CA GLY A 58 8.86 -6.84 3.71
C GLY A 58 8.44 -6.91 2.24
N TRP A 59 7.43 -6.13 1.86
CA TRP A 59 6.94 -6.01 0.50
C TRP A 59 7.66 -4.87 -0.25
N ALA A 60 7.66 -4.93 -1.58
CA ALA A 60 8.15 -3.86 -2.44
C ALA A 60 7.09 -3.56 -3.51
N LEU A 61 6.76 -2.28 -3.71
CA LEU A 61 5.80 -1.88 -4.73
C LEU A 61 6.33 -2.29 -6.12
N ALA A 62 5.49 -2.96 -6.90
CA ALA A 62 5.86 -3.45 -8.23
C ALA A 62 5.02 -2.77 -9.32
N GLU A 63 3.71 -2.69 -9.11
CA GLU A 63 2.80 -2.10 -10.08
C GLU A 63 1.74 -1.25 -9.38
N TRP A 64 1.19 -0.30 -10.12
CA TRP A 64 0.21 0.64 -9.63
C TRP A 64 -0.88 0.82 -10.68
N ALA A 65 -2.14 0.67 -10.27
CA ALA A 65 -3.29 1.02 -11.07
C ALA A 65 -4.20 1.96 -10.27
N VAL A 66 -4.96 2.79 -10.98
CA VAL A 66 -5.99 3.65 -10.39
C VAL A 66 -7.33 3.39 -11.08
N GLY A 67 -8.40 3.48 -10.29
CA GLY A 67 -9.77 3.40 -10.76
C GLY A 67 -10.65 4.40 -10.03
N GLN A 68 -11.95 4.27 -10.23
CA GLN A 68 -12.96 4.99 -9.47
C GLN A 68 -13.97 4.00 -8.91
N ASP A 69 -14.46 4.27 -7.70
CA ASP A 69 -15.59 3.52 -7.14
C ASP A 69 -16.91 3.89 -7.85
N LYS A 70 -18.01 3.25 -7.43
CA LYS A 70 -19.35 3.52 -7.99
C LYS A 70 -19.83 4.96 -7.76
N GLN A 71 -19.20 5.69 -6.85
CA GLN A 71 -19.49 7.07 -6.48
C GLN A 71 -18.51 8.06 -7.16
N GLY A 72 -17.64 7.58 -8.05
CA GLY A 72 -16.65 8.39 -8.76
C GLY A 72 -15.43 8.79 -7.91
N ARG A 73 -15.26 8.19 -6.72
CA ARG A 73 -14.12 8.50 -5.84
C ARG A 73 -12.89 7.71 -6.29
N PRO A 74 -11.69 8.32 -6.32
CA PRO A 74 -10.48 7.60 -6.71
C PRO A 74 -10.19 6.39 -5.83
N GLU A 75 -9.66 5.34 -6.44
CA GLU A 75 -9.13 4.18 -5.74
C GLU A 75 -7.80 3.79 -6.34
N ALA A 76 -6.86 3.42 -5.48
CA ALA A 76 -5.58 2.90 -5.91
C ALA A 76 -5.51 1.39 -5.67
N TYR A 77 -4.89 0.70 -6.62
CA TYR A 77 -4.69 -0.75 -6.62
C TYR A 77 -3.20 -1.07 -6.76
N PRO A 78 -2.36 -0.75 -5.75
CA PRO A 78 -0.97 -1.16 -5.75
C PRO A 78 -0.83 -2.68 -5.65
N VAL A 79 0.09 -3.22 -6.45
CA VAL A 79 0.55 -4.60 -6.37
C VAL A 79 1.98 -4.60 -5.88
N PHE A 80 2.23 -5.38 -4.84
CA PHE A 80 3.52 -5.55 -4.23
C PHE A 80 4.06 -6.95 -4.49
N LYS A 81 5.37 -7.02 -4.70
CA LYS A 81 6.12 -8.28 -4.78
C LYS A 81 6.94 -8.43 -3.52
N ARG A 82 7.08 -9.66 -3.05
CA ARG A 82 8.02 -9.96 -1.96
C ARG A 82 9.40 -9.49 -2.37
N ARG A 83 10.12 -8.79 -1.49
CA ARG A 83 11.52 -8.41 -1.76
C ARG A 83 12.32 -9.71 -1.87
N ARG A 84 12.47 -10.23 -3.09
CA ARG A 84 13.41 -11.30 -3.37
C ARG A 84 14.76 -10.71 -2.99
N GLU A 85 15.46 -11.35 -2.07
CA GLU A 85 16.73 -10.87 -1.53
C GLU A 85 17.56 -10.28 -2.66
N GLN A 86 18.03 -9.05 -2.47
CA GLN A 86 19.07 -8.44 -3.29
C GLN A 86 20.42 -9.21 -3.19
N ALA A 87 20.42 -10.47 -2.75
CA ALA A 87 21.56 -11.35 -2.60
C ALA A 87 22.19 -11.78 -3.94
N ALA A 88 21.52 -11.57 -5.07
CA ALA A 88 22.08 -11.89 -6.39
C ALA A 88 22.82 -10.72 -7.08
N ARG A 89 22.96 -9.56 -6.42
CA ARG A 89 23.63 -8.40 -7.03
C ARG A 89 24.61 -7.72 -6.07
N ALA A 90 25.58 -8.49 -5.59
CA ALA A 90 26.90 -7.94 -5.28
C ALA A 90 27.72 -7.95 -6.58
N PRO A 91 28.25 -6.82 -7.06
CA PRO A 91 29.35 -6.88 -8.01
C PRO A 91 30.58 -7.47 -7.30
N GLN A 92 31.22 -8.45 -7.96
CA GLN A 92 32.55 -8.94 -7.59
C GLN A 92 33.60 -7.86 -7.84
#